data_AF-M4I295-F1
#
_entry.id   AF-M4I295-F1
#
_cell.length_a   1.000
_cell.length_b   1.000
_cell.length_c   1.000
_cell.angle_alpha   90.00
_cell.angle_beta   90.00
_cell.angle_gamma   90.00
#
_symmetry.space_group_name_H-M   'P 1'
#
loop_
_entity.id
_entity.type
_entity.pdbx_description
1 polymer ?
#
loop_
_entity_poly.entity_id
_entity_poly.type
_entity_poly.pdbx_seq_one_letter_code
_entity_poly.pdbx_strand_id
1 'polypeptide(L)'
;MLNYRSNVTTKGKNMTGARALWRATGMKNEDFNKPIIAIVNSFTEFVPGHIHLRKVGKLISKEIEKQGGVSKEFNTIAIDDGIAMGHSGMLYSLPSRELIADSIEYVINGHCVDAMVCISNCDKITPGMLMASMRLNIPTVFVSGGPMEAGKIKSQKKYLKIDLVNAILQGFNNEKNDSLQNNIEKNACPTCGSCSGLFTANSMNCLMEVLGLAFPGNGSLLATHIDRKKLFVKAGKTIVKITKEYYINNKIEFLP
;
A
#
# COMPACT_ATOMS: atom_id res chain seq x y z
N MET A 1 19.94 17.27 17.04
CA MET A 1 18.53 17.18 16.59
C MET A 1 18.48 17.69 15.17
N LEU A 2 18.19 16.82 14.21
CA LEU A 2 17.87 17.23 12.85
C LEU A 2 16.50 17.92 12.83
N ASN A 3 16.34 18.89 11.95
CA ASN A 3 15.05 19.52 11.73
C ASN A 3 14.19 18.62 10.84
N TYR A 4 12.90 18.50 11.17
CA TYR A 4 11.89 17.94 10.27
C TYR A 4 11.94 18.65 8.91
N ARG A 5 11.86 17.89 7.82
CA ARG A 5 11.74 18.41 6.44
C ARG A 5 10.54 19.35 6.32
N SER A 6 9.44 19.01 6.99
CA SER A 6 8.21 19.79 6.96
C SER A 6 8.36 21.18 7.59
N ASN A 7 9.43 21.46 8.34
CA ASN A 7 9.73 22.81 8.81
C ASN A 7 9.85 23.81 7.65
N VAL A 8 10.26 23.35 6.45
CA VAL A 8 10.34 24.18 5.24
C VAL A 8 8.99 24.80 4.87
N THR A 9 7.87 24.10 5.09
CA THR A 9 6.52 24.59 4.73
C THR A 9 5.70 25.02 5.95
N THR A 10 6.17 24.74 7.17
CA THR A 10 5.44 25.01 8.41
C THR A 10 6.05 26.12 9.28
N LYS A 11 7.34 26.45 9.13
CA LYS A 11 8.03 27.46 9.97
C LYS A 11 8.37 28.74 9.22
N GLY A 12 8.60 29.81 9.97
CA GLY A 12 9.06 31.10 9.44
C GLY A 12 7.94 32.00 8.86
N LYS A 13 8.21 33.31 8.80
CA LYS A 13 7.24 34.32 8.34
C LYS A 13 6.83 34.10 6.88
N ASN A 14 7.79 33.76 6.02
CA ASN A 14 7.57 33.58 4.58
C ASN A 14 6.61 32.43 4.25
N MET A 15 6.48 31.44 5.14
CA MET A 15 5.60 30.27 4.93
C MET A 15 4.18 30.48 5.49
N THR A 16 3.75 31.74 5.66
CA THR A 16 2.39 32.05 6.12
C THR A 16 1.33 31.53 5.14
N GLY A 17 1.56 31.65 3.83
CA GLY A 17 0.66 31.10 2.81
C GLY A 17 0.56 29.57 2.88
N ALA A 18 1.70 28.88 2.97
CA ALA A 18 1.73 27.43 3.14
C ALA A 18 0.99 26.97 4.40
N ARG A 19 1.20 27.65 5.55
CA ARG A 19 0.43 27.37 6.78
C ARG A 19 -1.07 27.60 6.61
N ALA A 20 -1.49 28.64 5.87
CA ALA A 20 -2.91 28.89 5.62
C ALA A 20 -3.55 27.73 4.83
N LEU A 21 -2.84 27.22 3.81
CA LEU A 21 -3.28 26.03 3.06
C LEU A 21 -3.30 24.78 3.94
N TRP A 22 -2.27 24.57 4.77
CA TRP A 22 -2.26 23.47 5.74
C TRP A 22 -3.45 23.51 6.71
N ARG A 23 -3.86 24.69 7.17
CA ARG A 23 -5.07 24.86 7.99
C ARG A 23 -6.35 24.51 7.24
N ALA A 24 -6.43 24.83 5.95
CA ALA A 24 -7.57 24.43 5.11
C ALA A 24 -7.67 22.90 4.99
N THR A 25 -6.56 22.16 5.15
CA THR A 25 -6.57 20.69 5.26
C THR A 25 -6.88 20.16 6.67
N GLY A 26 -7.24 21.04 7.62
CA GLY A 26 -7.62 20.70 8.99
C GLY A 26 -6.51 20.79 10.04
N MET A 27 -5.29 21.25 9.69
CA MET A 27 -4.22 21.40 10.69
C MET A 27 -4.49 22.55 11.67
N LYS A 28 -4.21 22.29 12.96
CA LYS A 28 -4.34 23.25 14.06
C LYS A 28 -2.98 23.84 14.45
N ASN A 29 -2.99 24.77 15.40
CA ASN A 29 -1.76 25.41 15.88
C ASN A 29 -0.75 24.40 16.44
N GLU A 30 -1.24 23.42 17.19
CA GLU A 30 -0.39 22.41 17.84
C GLU A 30 0.24 21.44 16.83
N ASP A 31 -0.33 21.34 15.62
CA ASP A 31 0.11 20.41 14.59
C ASP A 31 1.37 20.87 13.86
N PHE A 32 1.64 22.19 13.81
CA PHE A 32 2.84 22.73 13.14
C PHE A 32 4.16 22.41 13.86
N ASN A 33 4.12 21.73 15.00
CA ASN A 33 5.30 21.25 15.73
C ASN A 33 5.48 19.72 15.64
N LYS A 34 4.59 19.03 14.94
CA LYS A 34 4.58 17.56 14.80
C LYS A 34 5.14 17.16 13.44
N PRO A 35 5.73 15.95 13.31
CA PRO A 35 6.14 15.44 12.01
C PRO A 35 4.91 15.21 11.12
N ILE A 36 5.00 15.60 9.85
CA ILE A 36 4.02 15.30 8.80
C ILE A 36 4.38 13.95 8.18
N ILE A 37 3.46 13.00 8.28
CA ILE A 37 3.62 11.64 7.78
C ILE A 37 2.63 11.40 6.65
N ALA A 38 3.17 11.09 5.47
CA ALA A 38 2.35 10.71 4.34
C ALA A 38 1.85 9.27 4.48
N ILE A 39 0.59 9.06 4.13
CA ILE A 39 0.05 7.72 3.88
C ILE A 39 -0.05 7.60 2.37
N VAL A 40 0.89 6.85 1.80
CA VAL A 40 0.93 6.57 0.37
C VAL A 40 0.02 5.39 0.12
N ASN A 41 -1.20 5.69 -0.30
CA ASN A 41 -2.23 4.68 -0.57
C ASN A 41 -2.29 4.40 -2.08
N SER A 42 -2.78 3.23 -2.43
CA SER A 42 -3.01 2.80 -3.82
C SER A 42 -4.47 2.39 -4.04
N PHE A 43 -5.37 2.90 -3.20
CA PHE A 43 -6.79 2.60 -3.27
C PHE A 43 -7.38 2.95 -4.65
N THR A 44 -8.12 2.00 -5.22
CA THR A 44 -8.94 2.19 -6.42
C THR A 44 -10.04 1.13 -6.43
N GLU A 45 -11.16 1.44 -7.08
CA GLU A 45 -12.28 0.51 -7.25
C GLU A 45 -12.07 -0.42 -8.47
N PHE A 46 -11.08 -0.12 -9.32
CA PHE A 46 -10.73 -0.94 -10.49
C PHE A 46 -9.96 -2.23 -10.13
N VAL A 47 -9.34 -2.27 -8.95
CA VAL A 47 -8.43 -3.36 -8.56
C VAL A 47 -8.97 -4.03 -7.29
N PRO A 48 -9.45 -5.29 -7.32
CA PRO A 48 -9.99 -5.98 -6.14
C PRO A 48 -9.01 -6.08 -4.97
N GLY A 49 -7.70 -6.11 -5.26
CA GLY A 49 -6.66 -6.08 -4.24
C GLY A 49 -6.53 -4.77 -3.48
N HIS A 50 -7.18 -3.71 -3.95
CA HIS A 50 -7.00 -2.35 -3.46
C HIS A 50 -8.27 -1.73 -2.88
N ILE A 51 -9.44 -2.32 -3.14
CA ILE A 51 -10.74 -1.77 -2.75
C ILE A 51 -10.89 -1.53 -1.24
N HIS A 52 -10.32 -2.40 -0.40
CA HIS A 52 -10.38 -2.26 1.06
C HIS A 52 -9.41 -1.21 1.61
N LEU A 53 -8.42 -0.78 0.82
CA LEU A 53 -7.35 0.09 1.29
C LEU A 53 -7.83 1.50 1.64
N ARG A 54 -9.00 1.94 1.16
CA ARG A 54 -9.66 3.18 1.60
C ARG A 54 -9.87 3.18 3.12
N LYS A 55 -10.32 2.05 3.68
CA LYS A 55 -10.54 1.91 5.14
C LYS A 55 -9.22 1.78 5.89
N VAL A 56 -8.24 1.12 5.27
CA VAL A 56 -6.90 0.94 5.85
C VAL A 56 -6.17 2.27 6.02
N GLY A 57 -6.18 3.14 5.00
CA GLY A 57 -5.58 4.47 5.07
C GLY A 57 -6.15 5.31 6.20
N LYS A 58 -7.48 5.32 6.37
CA LYS A 58 -8.14 6.00 7.50
C LYS A 58 -7.80 5.40 8.87
N LEU A 59 -7.61 4.09 8.95
CA LEU A 59 -7.18 3.43 10.19
C LEU A 59 -5.76 3.86 10.59
N ILE A 60 -4.82 3.84 9.64
CA ILE A 60 -3.42 4.23 9.86
C ILE A 60 -3.33 5.72 10.19
N SER A 61 -4.08 6.57 9.49
CA SER A 61 -4.21 8.01 9.76
C SER A 61 -4.56 8.29 11.22
N LYS A 62 -5.63 7.66 11.73
CA LYS A 62 -6.03 7.81 13.13
C LYS A 62 -4.95 7.36 14.11
N GLU A 63 -4.18 6.33 13.77
CA GLU A 63 -3.12 5.84 14.66
C GLU A 63 -1.90 6.77 14.67
N ILE A 64 -1.51 7.32 13.52
CA ILE A 64 -0.45 8.34 13.42
C ILE A 64 -0.81 9.56 14.29
N GLU A 65 -2.04 10.03 14.20
CA GLU A 65 -2.52 11.19 14.98
C GLU A 65 -2.47 10.93 16.48
N LYS A 66 -2.87 9.73 16.94
CA LYS A 66 -2.76 9.33 18.34
C LYS A 66 -1.34 9.31 18.89
N GLN A 67 -0.35 9.00 18.04
CA GLN A 67 1.06 9.00 18.43
C GLN A 67 1.72 10.39 18.32
N GLY A 68 0.95 11.42 17.96
CA GLY A 68 1.40 12.80 17.86
C GLY A 68 2.12 13.13 16.55
N GLY A 69 1.79 12.44 15.46
CA GLY A 69 2.11 12.87 14.10
C GLY A 69 0.92 13.57 13.42
N VAL A 70 1.17 14.21 12.29
CA VAL A 70 0.12 14.74 11.39
C VAL A 70 0.01 13.79 10.21
N SER A 71 -1.15 13.19 10.02
CA SER A 71 -1.38 12.27 8.90
C SER A 71 -1.91 13.01 7.66
N LYS A 72 -1.32 12.74 6.49
CA LYS A 72 -1.82 13.21 5.20
C LYS A 72 -1.83 12.07 4.19
N GLU A 73 -3.02 11.65 3.79
CA GLU A 73 -3.21 10.56 2.84
C GLU A 73 -3.33 11.09 1.42
N PHE A 74 -2.64 10.45 0.48
CA PHE A 74 -2.85 10.63 -0.95
C PHE A 74 -2.82 9.27 -1.64
N ASN A 75 -3.30 9.22 -2.89
CA ASN A 75 -3.30 8.01 -3.69
C ASN A 75 -2.32 8.12 -4.85
N THR A 76 -1.64 7.01 -5.15
CA THR A 76 -1.01 6.75 -6.45
C THR A 76 -1.91 5.82 -7.29
N ILE A 77 -1.58 5.66 -8.56
CA ILE A 77 -2.33 4.80 -9.50
C ILE A 77 -2.16 3.32 -9.17
N ALA A 78 -3.06 2.49 -9.68
CA ALA A 78 -2.90 1.04 -9.69
C ALA A 78 -3.52 0.43 -10.95
N ILE A 79 -2.87 -0.60 -11.48
CA ILE A 79 -3.35 -1.40 -12.62
C ILE A 79 -3.51 -2.84 -12.13
N ASP A 80 -4.60 -3.48 -12.53
CA ASP A 80 -4.82 -4.90 -12.28
C ASP A 80 -4.23 -5.72 -13.44
N ASP A 81 -3.12 -6.40 -13.20
CA ASP A 81 -2.45 -7.26 -14.18
C ASP A 81 -3.34 -8.44 -14.62
N GLY A 82 -4.22 -8.93 -13.74
CA GLY A 82 -5.17 -10.00 -14.04
C GLY A 82 -6.21 -9.57 -15.06
N ILE A 83 -6.79 -8.38 -14.89
CA ILE A 83 -7.76 -7.80 -15.82
C ILE A 83 -7.10 -7.40 -17.13
N ALA A 84 -5.90 -6.79 -17.08
CA ALA A 84 -5.20 -6.30 -18.27
C ALA A 84 -4.64 -7.43 -19.18
N MET A 85 -4.68 -8.68 -18.70
CA MET A 85 -4.10 -9.83 -19.38
C MET A 85 -4.85 -10.17 -20.67
N GLY A 86 -4.10 -10.48 -21.73
CA GLY A 86 -4.67 -10.94 -23.00
C GLY A 86 -5.12 -9.82 -23.96
N HIS A 87 -4.88 -8.54 -23.63
CA HIS A 87 -5.13 -7.42 -24.55
C HIS A 87 -4.09 -6.30 -24.40
N SER A 88 -4.23 -5.21 -25.17
CA SER A 88 -3.27 -4.09 -25.24
C SER A 88 -3.06 -3.34 -23.92
N GLY A 89 -3.91 -3.56 -22.92
CA GLY A 89 -3.79 -2.95 -21.59
C GLY A 89 -2.52 -3.42 -20.86
N MET A 90 -2.05 -4.65 -21.12
CA MET A 90 -0.85 -5.20 -20.51
C MET A 90 0.41 -4.36 -20.81
N LEU A 91 0.43 -3.60 -21.91
CA LEU A 91 1.52 -2.68 -22.24
C LEU A 91 1.71 -1.57 -21.20
N TYR A 92 0.69 -1.28 -20.39
CA TYR A 92 0.72 -0.26 -19.35
C TYR A 92 1.09 -0.80 -17.96
N SER A 93 1.14 -2.13 -17.77
CA SER A 93 1.43 -2.76 -16.47
C SER A 93 2.81 -2.39 -15.95
N LEU A 94 3.89 -2.84 -16.60
CA LEU A 94 5.25 -2.61 -16.09
C LEU A 94 5.62 -1.12 -16.01
N PRO A 95 5.32 -0.28 -17.03
CA PRO A 95 5.60 1.16 -16.95
C PRO A 95 4.90 1.86 -15.77
N SER A 96 3.75 1.34 -15.28
CA SER A 96 3.09 1.90 -14.11
C SER A 96 3.98 1.92 -12.86
N ARG A 97 4.94 0.99 -12.74
CA ARG A 97 5.92 0.98 -11.63
C ARG A 97 6.68 2.29 -11.52
N GLU A 98 7.12 2.84 -12.65
CA GLU A 98 7.87 4.10 -12.70
C GLU A 98 6.96 5.28 -12.37
N LEU A 99 5.75 5.31 -12.96
CA LEU A 99 4.77 6.35 -12.65
C LEU A 99 4.39 6.38 -11.16
N ILE A 100 4.26 5.19 -10.55
CA ILE A 100 4.02 5.07 -9.11
C ILE A 100 5.18 5.68 -8.35
N ALA A 101 6.42 5.28 -8.65
CA ALA A 101 7.61 5.81 -7.99
C ALA A 101 7.71 7.34 -8.10
N ASP A 102 7.56 7.87 -9.32
CA ASP A 102 7.68 9.30 -9.61
C ASP A 102 6.54 10.09 -8.95
N SER A 103 5.31 9.59 -8.98
CA SER A 103 4.17 10.26 -8.34
C SER A 103 4.36 10.44 -6.84
N ILE A 104 4.95 9.43 -6.18
CA ILE A 104 5.25 9.47 -4.75
C ILE A 104 6.37 10.46 -4.49
N GLU A 105 7.46 10.38 -5.26
CA GLU A 105 8.60 11.27 -5.14
C GLU A 105 8.20 12.75 -5.24
N TYR A 106 7.34 13.08 -6.21
CA TYR A 106 6.85 14.45 -6.43
C TYR A 106 6.00 14.96 -5.27
N VAL A 107 5.06 14.15 -4.77
CA VAL A 107 4.21 14.56 -3.64
C VAL A 107 5.04 14.74 -2.37
N ILE A 108 5.93 13.80 -2.07
CA ILE A 108 6.75 13.81 -0.87
C ILE A 108 7.72 15.00 -0.85
N ASN A 109 8.45 15.23 -1.96
CA ASN A 109 9.38 16.35 -2.05
C ASN A 109 8.65 17.69 -2.13
N GLY A 110 7.59 17.78 -2.93
CA GLY A 110 6.81 19.01 -3.10
C GLY A 110 6.17 19.52 -1.80
N HIS A 111 5.79 18.60 -0.90
CA HIS A 111 5.22 18.95 0.41
C HIS A 111 6.23 18.87 1.57
N CYS A 112 7.49 18.52 1.28
CA CYS A 112 8.56 18.36 2.26
C CYS A 112 8.17 17.40 3.40
N VAL A 113 7.57 16.26 3.08
CA VAL A 113 7.05 15.29 4.07
C VAL A 113 8.20 14.64 4.85
N ASP A 114 8.01 14.39 6.15
CA ASP A 114 9.06 13.91 7.04
C ASP A 114 9.31 12.40 6.96
N ALA A 115 8.24 11.63 6.75
CA ALA A 115 8.23 10.18 6.73
C ALA A 115 6.98 9.64 6.02
N MET A 116 6.96 8.35 5.68
CA MET A 116 5.79 7.78 4.98
C MET A 116 5.45 6.33 5.36
N VAL A 117 4.16 6.01 5.25
CA VAL A 117 3.65 4.64 5.26
C VAL A 117 3.18 4.26 3.87
N CYS A 118 3.76 3.21 3.30
CA CYS A 118 3.39 2.67 2.00
C CYS A 118 2.36 1.56 2.16
N ILE A 119 1.13 1.79 1.69
CA ILE A 119 0.06 0.79 1.65
C ILE A 119 0.05 0.16 0.25
N SER A 120 0.81 -0.93 0.09
CA SER A 120 0.92 -1.65 -1.19
C SER A 120 0.02 -2.88 -1.23
N ASN A 121 -0.17 -3.49 -2.42
CA ASN A 121 -0.68 -4.85 -2.48
C ASN A 121 -0.36 -5.55 -3.81
N CYS A 122 -0.80 -4.99 -4.94
CA CYS A 122 -0.69 -5.61 -6.26
C CYS A 122 0.73 -5.49 -6.87
N ASP A 123 0.94 -6.22 -7.96
CA ASP A 123 2.24 -6.58 -8.54
C ASP A 123 3.24 -5.41 -8.66
N LYS A 124 2.88 -4.35 -9.37
CA LYS A 124 3.80 -3.23 -9.66
C LYS A 124 3.81 -2.15 -8.57
N ILE A 125 2.89 -2.25 -7.61
CA ILE A 125 2.68 -1.26 -6.55
C ILE A 125 3.80 -1.32 -5.52
N THR A 126 4.05 -2.51 -4.96
CA THR A 126 5.10 -2.72 -3.96
C THR A 126 6.48 -2.29 -4.47
N PRO A 127 6.96 -2.73 -5.65
CA PRO A 127 8.25 -2.27 -6.17
C PRO A 127 8.26 -0.78 -6.53
N GLY A 128 7.18 -0.19 -7.04
CA GLY A 128 7.12 1.25 -7.32
C GLY A 128 7.24 2.10 -6.05
N MET A 129 6.52 1.71 -4.99
CA MET A 129 6.64 2.33 -3.67
C MET A 129 8.03 2.13 -3.05
N LEU A 130 8.65 0.96 -3.23
CA LEU A 130 10.02 0.68 -2.79
C LEU A 130 11.04 1.56 -3.50
N MET A 131 10.92 1.73 -4.82
CA MET A 131 11.80 2.61 -5.57
C MET A 131 11.70 4.05 -5.06
N ALA A 132 10.49 4.55 -4.83
CA ALA A 132 10.29 5.86 -4.23
C ALA A 132 10.93 5.97 -2.84
N SER A 133 10.77 4.96 -1.96
CA SER A 133 11.35 5.01 -0.62
C SER A 133 12.87 5.08 -0.63
N MET A 134 13.51 4.33 -1.52
CA MET A 134 14.96 4.33 -1.67
C MET A 134 15.47 5.65 -2.26
N ARG A 135 14.77 6.23 -3.24
CA ARG A 135 15.13 7.55 -3.81
C ARG A 135 14.98 8.68 -2.78
N LEU A 136 13.91 8.66 -2.00
CA LEU A 136 13.58 9.70 -1.03
C LEU A 136 14.42 9.61 0.24
N ASN A 137 14.83 8.40 0.63
CA ASN A 137 15.67 8.12 1.79
C ASN A 137 15.17 8.80 3.08
N ILE A 138 13.88 8.61 3.38
CA ILE A 138 13.22 9.07 4.61
C ILE A 138 12.62 7.90 5.39
N PRO A 139 12.37 8.03 6.71
CA PRO A 139 11.78 6.95 7.49
C PRO A 139 10.51 6.42 6.83
N THR A 140 10.48 5.11 6.57
CA THR A 140 9.42 4.46 5.79
C THR A 140 9.01 3.14 6.42
N VAL A 141 7.70 2.85 6.40
CA VAL A 141 7.14 1.55 6.78
C VAL A 141 6.24 1.04 5.66
N PHE A 142 6.40 -0.22 5.29
CA PHE A 142 5.52 -0.92 4.36
C PHE A 142 4.47 -1.74 5.11
N VAL A 143 3.23 -1.68 4.63
CA VAL A 143 2.16 -2.57 5.10
C VAL A 143 1.22 -2.92 3.95
N SER A 144 1.14 -4.20 3.62
CA SER A 144 0.35 -4.68 2.50
C SER A 144 -1.12 -4.84 2.86
N GLY A 145 -1.99 -4.73 1.86
CA GLY A 145 -3.41 -5.08 1.97
C GLY A 145 -3.65 -6.56 2.30
N GLY A 146 -2.73 -7.42 1.88
CA GLY A 146 -2.74 -8.87 2.04
C GLY A 146 -3.34 -9.62 0.85
N PRO A 147 -2.97 -10.91 0.67
CA PRO A 147 -3.60 -11.82 -0.28
C PRO A 147 -5.07 -12.08 0.01
N MET A 148 -5.83 -12.31 -1.06
CA MET A 148 -7.20 -12.79 -0.98
C MET A 148 -7.26 -14.26 -0.55
N GLU A 149 -8.42 -14.69 -0.06
CA GLU A 149 -8.71 -16.10 0.20
C GLU A 149 -8.67 -16.91 -1.10
N ALA A 150 -8.24 -18.17 -1.02
CA ALA A 150 -8.37 -19.08 -2.16
C ALA A 150 -9.83 -19.43 -2.44
N GLY A 151 -10.21 -19.39 -3.70
CA GLY A 151 -11.52 -19.83 -4.18
C GLY A 151 -11.78 -21.31 -3.97
N LYS A 152 -13.06 -21.71 -3.95
CA LYS A 152 -13.47 -23.11 -3.76
C LYS A 152 -14.67 -23.44 -4.63
N ILE A 153 -14.61 -24.57 -5.33
CA ILE A 153 -15.75 -25.16 -6.05
C ILE A 153 -15.98 -26.61 -5.61
N LYS A 154 -17.23 -27.07 -5.69
CA LYS A 154 -17.59 -28.46 -5.38
C LYS A 154 -17.52 -29.29 -6.66
N SER A 155 -16.70 -30.34 -6.66
CA SER A 155 -16.63 -31.32 -7.76
C SER A 155 -16.67 -32.74 -7.20
N GLN A 156 -17.55 -33.59 -7.74
CA GLN A 156 -17.63 -35.04 -7.44
C GLN A 156 -17.45 -35.40 -5.94
N LYS A 157 -18.12 -34.66 -5.05
CA LYS A 157 -18.12 -34.78 -3.57
C LYS A 157 -16.89 -34.24 -2.81
N LYS A 158 -15.92 -33.57 -3.46
CA LYS A 158 -14.81 -32.87 -2.80
C LYS A 158 -14.81 -31.37 -3.13
N TYR A 159 -14.26 -30.55 -2.24
CA TYR A 159 -13.96 -29.15 -2.52
C TYR A 159 -12.59 -29.06 -3.20
N LEU A 160 -12.56 -28.48 -4.39
CA LEU A 160 -11.34 -28.13 -5.10
C LEU A 160 -11.02 -26.67 -4.82
N LYS A 161 -9.79 -26.40 -4.38
CA LYS A 161 -9.28 -25.03 -4.31
C LYS A 161 -9.02 -24.54 -5.72
N ILE A 162 -9.43 -23.32 -5.99
CA ILE A 162 -9.20 -22.65 -7.27
C ILE A 162 -8.70 -21.22 -7.04
N ASP A 163 -8.04 -20.68 -8.05
CA ASP A 163 -7.59 -19.30 -8.09
C ASP A 163 -7.77 -18.70 -9.50
N LEU A 164 -7.23 -17.50 -9.69
CA LEU A 164 -7.27 -16.79 -10.97
C LEU A 164 -6.61 -17.58 -12.11
N VAL A 165 -5.56 -18.36 -11.84
CA VAL A 165 -4.89 -19.16 -12.88
C VAL A 165 -5.82 -20.26 -13.38
N ASN A 166 -6.60 -20.89 -12.50
CA ASN A 166 -7.62 -21.85 -12.93
C ASN A 166 -8.67 -21.21 -13.85
N ALA A 167 -9.11 -19.98 -13.56
CA ALA A 167 -10.04 -19.24 -14.41
C ALA A 167 -9.43 -18.92 -15.79
N ILE A 168 -8.18 -18.47 -15.82
CA ILE A 168 -7.45 -18.18 -17.06
C ILE A 168 -7.30 -19.46 -17.90
N LEU A 169 -6.83 -20.56 -17.30
CA LEU A 169 -6.64 -21.83 -18.00
C LEU A 169 -7.96 -22.38 -18.57
N GLN A 170 -9.07 -22.25 -17.81
CA GLN A 170 -10.38 -22.67 -18.28
C GLN A 170 -10.85 -21.85 -19.49
N GLY A 171 -10.50 -20.56 -19.55
CA GLY A 171 -10.82 -19.68 -20.69
C GLY A 171 -10.11 -20.08 -21.99
N PHE A 172 -8.98 -20.78 -21.92
CA PHE A 172 -8.27 -21.32 -23.09
C PHE A 172 -8.70 -22.73 -23.48
N ASN A 173 -9.56 -23.37 -22.69
CA ASN A 173 -10.00 -24.73 -22.99
C ASN A 173 -11.06 -24.71 -24.10
N ASN A 174 -10.81 -25.44 -25.19
CA ASN A 174 -11.70 -25.51 -26.35
C ASN A 174 -12.94 -26.38 -26.09
N GLU A 175 -12.92 -27.21 -25.05
CA GLU A 175 -14.09 -27.98 -24.63
C GLU A 175 -15.10 -27.07 -23.91
N LYS A 176 -16.22 -26.78 -24.58
CA LYS A 176 -17.30 -25.95 -24.03
C LYS A 176 -18.00 -26.65 -22.87
N ASN A 177 -17.63 -26.27 -21.65
CA ASN A 177 -18.44 -26.52 -20.45
C ASN A 177 -18.75 -25.19 -19.76
N ASP A 178 -19.73 -24.47 -20.31
CA ASP A 178 -20.15 -23.15 -19.85
C ASP A 178 -20.56 -23.15 -18.37
N SER A 179 -21.10 -24.27 -17.87
CA SER A 179 -21.51 -24.41 -16.47
C SER A 179 -20.31 -24.44 -15.52
N LEU A 180 -19.24 -25.16 -15.87
CA LEU A 180 -18.01 -25.23 -15.08
C LEU A 180 -17.25 -23.90 -15.15
N GLN A 181 -17.18 -23.29 -16.35
CA GLN A 181 -16.54 -22.00 -16.54
C GLN A 181 -17.20 -20.91 -15.70
N ASN A 182 -18.53 -20.80 -15.75
CA ASN A 182 -19.29 -19.84 -14.93
C ASN A 182 -19.11 -20.10 -13.42
N ASN A 183 -19.02 -21.37 -13.01
CA ASN A 183 -18.78 -21.72 -11.62
C ASN A 183 -17.36 -21.34 -11.16
N ILE A 184 -16.34 -21.51 -12.01
CA ILE A 184 -14.96 -21.09 -11.71
C ILE A 184 -14.89 -19.56 -11.63
N GLU A 185 -15.44 -18.85 -12.61
CA GLU A 185 -15.45 -17.37 -12.66
C GLU A 185 -16.02 -16.77 -11.37
N LYS A 186 -17.18 -17.26 -10.92
CA LYS A 186 -17.86 -16.77 -9.71
C LYS A 186 -17.12 -17.03 -8.40
N ASN A 187 -16.21 -18.01 -8.37
CA ASN A 187 -15.63 -18.51 -7.12
C ASN A 187 -14.11 -18.39 -7.05
N ALA A 188 -13.41 -18.04 -8.13
CA ALA A 188 -11.93 -17.97 -8.18
C ALA A 188 -11.35 -16.86 -7.29
N CYS A 189 -12.03 -15.73 -7.19
CA CYS A 189 -11.60 -14.54 -6.43
C CYS A 189 -12.68 -14.15 -5.39
N PRO A 190 -12.81 -14.89 -4.28
CA PRO A 190 -13.95 -14.77 -3.36
C PRO A 190 -13.92 -13.52 -2.46
N THR A 191 -12.76 -12.88 -2.31
CA THR A 191 -12.56 -11.75 -1.38
C THR A 191 -11.64 -10.69 -1.97
N CYS A 192 -11.59 -9.51 -1.34
CA CYS A 192 -10.54 -8.52 -1.60
C CYS A 192 -9.14 -9.08 -1.28
N GLY A 193 -8.11 -8.51 -1.91
CA GLY A 193 -6.71 -8.84 -1.66
C GLY A 193 -5.92 -9.06 -2.96
N SER A 194 -4.58 -9.16 -2.86
CA SER A 194 -3.76 -9.59 -4.00
C SER A 194 -4.09 -11.03 -4.38
N CYS A 195 -3.64 -11.49 -5.56
CA CYS A 195 -3.81 -12.88 -5.98
C CYS A 195 -3.44 -13.87 -4.87
N SER A 196 -4.18 -14.97 -4.73
CA SER A 196 -4.00 -15.94 -3.63
C SER A 196 -2.74 -16.81 -3.74
N GLY A 197 -2.15 -16.94 -4.94
CA GLY A 197 -0.91 -17.68 -5.20
C GLY A 197 0.37 -16.85 -4.97
N LEU A 198 1.54 -17.51 -4.95
CA LEU A 198 2.85 -16.87 -4.77
C LEU A 198 3.35 -16.23 -6.09
N PHE A 199 2.63 -15.22 -6.57
CA PHE A 199 3.01 -14.39 -7.72
C PHE A 199 3.79 -13.15 -7.29
N THR A 200 3.95 -12.16 -8.16
CA THR A 200 4.77 -10.96 -7.89
C THR A 200 4.30 -10.24 -6.64
N ALA A 201 3.01 -9.94 -6.50
CA ALA A 201 2.44 -9.25 -5.33
C ALA A 201 2.91 -9.89 -4.00
N ASN A 202 2.64 -11.19 -3.82
CA ASN A 202 2.96 -11.88 -2.57
C ASN A 202 4.46 -12.09 -2.39
N SER A 203 5.20 -12.37 -3.48
CA SER A 203 6.66 -12.49 -3.43
C SER A 203 7.31 -11.18 -2.99
N MET A 204 6.87 -10.04 -3.54
CA MET A 204 7.37 -8.72 -3.16
C MET A 204 6.97 -8.36 -1.73
N ASN A 205 5.74 -8.71 -1.29
CA ASN A 205 5.32 -8.46 0.08
C ASN A 205 6.12 -9.28 1.11
N CYS A 206 6.50 -10.52 0.78
CA CYS A 206 7.43 -11.32 1.58
C CYS A 206 8.84 -10.72 1.54
N LEU A 207 9.31 -10.24 0.38
CA LEU A 207 10.60 -9.55 0.28
C LEU A 207 10.67 -8.32 1.18
N MET A 208 9.58 -7.55 1.32
CA MET A 208 9.55 -6.40 2.23
C MET A 208 9.74 -6.79 3.69
N GLU A 209 9.30 -7.99 4.11
CA GLU A 209 9.59 -8.51 5.45
C GLU A 209 11.07 -8.83 5.61
N VAL A 210 11.67 -9.47 4.61
CA VAL A 210 13.10 -9.85 4.62
C VAL A 210 14.00 -8.62 4.65
N LEU A 211 13.65 -7.57 3.91
CA LEU A 211 14.37 -6.29 3.92
C LEU A 211 14.17 -5.49 5.22
N GLY A 212 13.31 -5.93 6.14
CA GLY A 212 13.03 -5.23 7.39
C GLY A 212 12.14 -3.99 7.26
N LEU A 213 11.60 -3.73 6.07
CA LEU A 213 10.71 -2.60 5.78
C LEU A 213 9.25 -2.87 6.15
N ALA A 214 8.87 -4.15 6.27
CA ALA A 214 7.54 -4.58 6.70
C ALA A 214 7.62 -5.53 7.91
N PHE A 215 6.51 -5.67 8.63
CA PHE A 215 6.46 -6.54 9.81
C PHE A 215 6.27 -8.01 9.45
N PRO A 216 6.68 -8.94 10.33
CA PRO A 216 6.34 -10.35 10.21
C PRO A 216 4.84 -10.58 9.97
N GLY A 217 4.53 -11.36 8.95
CA GLY A 217 3.16 -11.66 8.52
C GLY A 217 2.61 -10.73 7.44
N ASN A 218 3.38 -9.76 6.97
CA ASN A 218 2.96 -8.79 5.95
C ASN A 218 2.57 -9.45 4.61
N GLY A 219 3.37 -10.37 4.10
CA GLY A 219 3.16 -11.08 2.84
C GLY A 219 2.32 -12.35 2.97
N SER A 220 2.13 -12.88 4.18
CA SER A 220 1.51 -14.20 4.39
C SER A 220 0.12 -14.18 5.03
N LEU A 221 -0.20 -13.22 5.90
CA LEU A 221 -1.55 -13.13 6.45
C LEU A 221 -2.55 -12.81 5.33
N LEU A 222 -3.80 -13.24 5.44
CA LEU A 222 -4.86 -12.93 4.45
C LEU A 222 -5.51 -11.58 4.71
N ALA A 223 -5.97 -10.89 3.66
CA ALA A 223 -6.60 -9.56 3.76
C ALA A 223 -7.82 -9.55 4.70
N THR A 224 -8.54 -10.66 4.75
CA THR A 224 -9.71 -10.96 5.57
C THR A 224 -9.37 -11.34 7.01
N HIS A 225 -8.12 -11.71 7.29
CA HIS A 225 -7.74 -12.24 8.60
C HIS A 225 -7.83 -11.15 9.68
N ILE A 226 -8.42 -11.47 10.83
CA ILE A 226 -8.64 -10.50 11.92
C ILE A 226 -7.35 -9.84 12.40
N ASP A 227 -6.24 -10.59 12.41
CA ASP A 227 -4.93 -10.09 12.81
C ASP A 227 -4.30 -9.12 11.81
N ARG A 228 -4.79 -9.04 10.56
CA ARG A 228 -4.28 -8.07 9.57
C ARG A 228 -4.47 -6.64 10.06
N LYS A 229 -5.54 -6.38 10.81
CA LYS A 229 -5.77 -5.08 11.48
C LYS A 229 -4.64 -4.71 12.44
N LYS A 230 -4.04 -5.69 13.14
CA LYS A 230 -2.93 -5.45 14.08
C LYS A 230 -1.70 -4.92 13.34
N LEU A 231 -1.43 -5.39 12.11
CA LEU A 231 -0.33 -4.88 11.29
C LEU A 231 -0.54 -3.41 10.92
N PHE A 232 -1.76 -3.01 10.52
CA PHE A 232 -2.06 -1.61 10.18
C PHE A 232 -1.87 -0.67 11.38
N VAL A 233 -2.38 -1.08 12.55
CA VAL A 233 -2.19 -0.30 13.80
C VAL A 233 -0.71 -0.24 14.15
N LYS A 234 0.02 -1.34 14.02
CA LYS A 234 1.47 -1.37 14.27
C LYS A 234 2.23 -0.44 13.32
N ALA A 235 1.85 -0.37 12.04
CA ALA A 235 2.47 0.53 11.06
C ALA A 235 2.33 2.00 11.46
N GLY A 236 1.11 2.44 11.82
CA GLY A 236 0.87 3.81 12.27
C GLY A 236 1.64 4.19 13.54
N LYS A 237 1.83 3.22 14.46
CA LYS A 237 2.65 3.43 15.66
C LYS A 237 4.14 3.53 15.34
N THR A 238 4.64 2.56 14.58
CA THR A 238 6.05 2.44 14.27
C THR A 238 6.54 3.62 13.47
N ILE A 239 5.79 4.10 12.47
CA ILE A 239 6.25 5.20 11.61
C ILE A 239 6.52 6.47 12.42
N VAL A 240 5.64 6.85 13.35
CA VAL A 240 5.84 8.03 14.20
C VAL A 240 7.05 7.83 15.12
N LYS A 241 7.20 6.63 15.68
CA LYS A 241 8.35 6.28 16.52
C LYS A 241 9.66 6.44 15.74
N ILE A 242 9.83 5.76 14.61
CA ILE A 242 11.08 5.79 13.85
C ILE A 242 11.39 7.17 13.27
N THR A 243 10.35 7.94 12.92
CA THR A 243 10.49 9.34 12.50
C THR A 243 11.13 10.17 13.61
N LYS A 244 10.62 10.07 14.84
CA LYS A 244 11.18 10.78 15.99
C LYS A 244 12.60 10.29 16.29
N GLU A 245 12.86 8.99 16.26
CA GLU A 245 14.21 8.47 16.48
C GLU A 245 15.23 9.01 15.46
N TYR A 246 14.86 9.07 14.18
CA TYR A 246 15.73 9.63 13.14
C TYR A 246 15.99 11.13 13.35
N TYR A 247 14.94 11.96 13.42
CA TYR A 247 15.14 13.41 13.48
C TYR A 247 15.61 13.91 14.85
N ILE A 248 15.15 13.29 15.94
CA ILE A 248 15.47 13.76 17.29
C ILE A 248 16.81 13.21 17.75
N ASN A 249 16.99 11.89 17.60
CA ASN A 249 18.13 11.15 18.13
C ASN A 249 19.20 10.84 17.07
N ASN A 250 19.05 11.33 15.83
CA ASN A 250 19.99 11.13 14.73
C ASN A 250 20.27 9.65 14.40
N LYS A 251 19.26 8.78 14.56
CA LYS A 251 19.39 7.34 14.28
C LYS A 251 19.16 7.04 12.80
N ILE A 252 20.25 7.02 12.05
CA ILE A 252 20.27 6.83 10.59
C ILE A 252 19.81 5.41 10.21
N GLU A 253 19.93 4.43 11.10
CA GLU A 253 19.51 3.04 10.88
C GLU A 253 18.00 2.87 10.65
N PHE A 254 17.20 3.93 10.84
CA PHE A 254 15.76 3.95 10.57
C PHE A 254 15.41 4.47 9.16
N LEU A 255 16.41 4.73 8.32
CA LEU A 255 16.22 4.99 6.91
C LEU A 255 16.17 3.67 6.10
N PRO A 256 15.50 3.67 4.93
CA PRO A 256 15.43 2.50 4.04
C PRO A 256 16.78 2.02 3.50
#